data_AF-A0A354T9Y3-F1
#
_entry.id   AF-A0A354T9Y3-F1
#
_cell.length_a   1.000
_cell.length_b   1.000
_cell.length_c   1.000
_cell.angle_alpha   90.00
_cell.angle_beta   90.00
_cell.angle_gamma   90.00
#
_symmetry.space_group_name_H-M   'P 1'
#
loop_
_entity.id
_entity.type
_entity.pdbx_description
1 polymer ?
#
loop_
_entity_poly.entity_id
_entity_poly.type
_entity_poly.pdbx_seq_one_letter_code
_entity_poly.pdbx_strand_id
1 'polypeptide(L)'
;MPAVMNTRLLTLCLAAAASLTLADTPAAILKDYRTRATAATKRLDETLVKQGAQIVTSLVRSGDTAGAEVVTTQMKQIAAGEAIPAPHSAAAQLFTQYSTARNEALKPVQAAALARLDSLLKVAGGANLEDLQVITKTRVEIEAGKITEPPAVPLKWTYHQTLTSNSAADILMKPDGVFEINDGSGPQFGKWQAKGDGFEIEMDKYVWQVTVVDGVGTIKREVGTRYMKVKGKGR
;
A
#
# COMPACT_ATOMS: atom_id res chain seq x y z
N MET A 1 37.49 -16.69 9.64
CA MET A 1 37.64 -15.23 9.75
C MET A 1 36.67 -14.55 8.77
N PRO A 2 35.51 -14.06 9.20
CA PRO A 2 34.66 -13.26 8.33
C PRO A 2 35.05 -11.78 8.47
N ALA A 3 35.63 -11.24 7.41
CA ALA A 3 36.03 -9.85 7.30
C ALA A 3 34.81 -8.95 7.03
N VAL A 4 34.57 -8.03 7.96
CA VAL A 4 34.18 -6.63 7.76
C VAL A 4 33.39 -6.32 6.48
N MET A 5 32.07 -6.45 6.55
CA MET A 5 31.14 -5.77 5.64
C MET A 5 30.16 -4.90 6.44
N ASN A 6 30.68 -4.21 7.46
CA ASN A 6 30.00 -3.13 8.17
C ASN A 6 30.54 -1.80 7.62
N THR A 7 29.67 -0.78 7.52
CA THR A 7 30.04 0.64 7.31
C THR A 7 30.07 1.19 5.88
N ARG A 8 29.16 0.78 4.96
CA ARG A 8 28.97 1.50 3.68
C ARG A 8 27.55 1.95 3.35
N LEU A 9 26.56 1.69 4.21
CA LEU A 9 25.17 2.08 3.96
C LEU A 9 24.72 3.39 4.67
N LEU A 10 25.60 4.05 5.44
CA LEU A 10 25.17 5.11 6.36
C LEU A 10 25.33 6.56 5.84
N THR A 11 25.80 6.79 4.61
CA THR A 11 26.20 8.15 4.20
C THR A 11 25.52 8.59 2.91
N LEU A 12 24.20 8.79 2.93
CA LEU A 12 23.54 9.52 1.84
C LEU A 12 22.20 10.16 2.25
N CYS A 13 22.19 11.02 3.27
CA CYS A 13 21.06 11.93 3.50
C CYS A 13 21.30 13.23 2.70
N LEU A 14 20.79 13.28 1.47
CA LEU A 14 20.80 14.50 0.65
C LEU A 14 19.57 15.35 0.99
N ALA A 15 19.81 16.54 1.54
CA ALA A 15 18.80 17.55 1.83
C ALA A 15 18.28 18.16 0.52
N ALA A 16 16.99 17.98 0.22
CA ALA A 16 16.30 18.66 -0.87
C ALA A 16 15.35 19.73 -0.30
N ALA A 17 15.73 20.98 -0.50
CA ALA A 17 15.06 22.19 -0.06
C ALA A 17 13.55 22.22 -0.40
N ALA A 18 12.78 22.83 0.50
CA ALA A 18 11.35 23.02 0.39
C ALA A 18 11.03 24.13 -0.63
N SER A 19 10.36 23.77 -1.73
CA SER A 19 9.67 24.74 -2.57
C SER A 19 8.24 24.86 -2.04
N LEU A 20 7.91 26.00 -1.44
CA LEU A 20 6.55 26.38 -1.03
C LEU A 20 5.79 26.83 -2.28
N THR A 21 4.83 26.05 -2.77
CA THR A 21 3.83 26.53 -3.74
C THR A 21 2.43 26.03 -3.41
N LEU A 22 1.46 26.94 -3.62
CA LEU A 22 0.00 26.79 -3.47
C LEU A 22 -0.48 26.41 -2.07
N ALA A 23 -1.68 26.85 -1.68
CA ALA A 23 -2.26 26.53 -0.37
C ALA A 23 -2.14 25.02 -0.12
N ASP A 24 -1.31 24.65 0.86
CA ASP A 24 -0.99 23.27 1.13
C ASP A 24 -2.28 22.55 1.52
N THR A 25 -2.64 21.48 0.81
CA THR A 25 -3.78 20.62 1.21
C THR A 25 -3.23 19.33 1.79
N PRO A 26 -3.95 18.63 2.68
CA PRO A 26 -3.50 17.33 3.19
C PRO A 26 -3.19 16.34 2.06
N ALA A 27 -4.01 16.32 1.00
CA ALA A 27 -3.81 15.48 -0.17
C ALA A 27 -2.52 15.84 -0.94
N ALA A 28 -2.23 17.13 -1.13
CA ALA A 28 -0.99 17.58 -1.78
C ALA A 28 0.26 17.23 -0.95
N ILE A 29 0.19 17.41 0.37
CA ILE A 29 1.25 17.03 1.30
C ILE A 29 1.50 15.52 1.25
N LEU A 30 0.45 14.71 1.28
CA LEU A 30 0.56 13.25 1.19
C LEU A 30 1.18 12.79 -0.12
N LYS A 31 0.78 13.41 -1.24
CA LYS A 31 1.33 13.11 -2.56
C LYS A 31 2.82 13.43 -2.63
N ASP A 32 3.22 14.62 -2.20
CA ASP A 32 4.64 15.03 -2.16
C ASP A 32 5.45 14.14 -1.21
N TYR A 33 4.90 13.81 -0.04
CA TYR A 33 5.50 12.83 0.87
C TYR A 33 5.80 11.51 0.16
N ARG A 34 4.81 10.91 -0.51
CA ARG A 34 4.98 9.64 -1.24
C ARG A 34 6.04 9.74 -2.34
N THR A 35 6.05 10.84 -3.10
CA THR A 35 7.07 11.08 -4.13
C THR A 35 8.47 11.15 -3.54
N ARG A 36 8.67 11.96 -2.49
CA ARG A 36 9.97 12.12 -1.82
C ARG A 36 10.40 10.84 -1.12
N ALA A 37 9.48 10.13 -0.48
CA ALA A 37 9.73 8.88 0.21
C ALA A 37 10.14 7.77 -0.77
N THR A 38 9.45 7.65 -1.92
CA THR A 38 9.84 6.74 -3.00
C THR A 38 11.25 7.05 -3.50
N ALA A 39 11.59 8.33 -3.67
CA ALA A 39 12.95 8.72 -4.07
C ALA A 39 13.99 8.36 -3.00
N ALA A 40 13.65 8.52 -1.71
CA ALA A 40 14.53 8.20 -0.59
C ALA A 40 14.79 6.69 -0.45
N THR A 41 13.80 5.84 -0.72
CA THR A 41 13.94 4.37 -0.58
C THR A 41 14.44 3.67 -1.83
N LYS A 42 14.34 4.29 -3.02
CA LYS A 42 14.65 3.64 -4.31
C LYS A 42 15.92 2.79 -4.33
N ARG A 43 17.05 3.33 -3.87
CA ARG A 43 18.33 2.59 -3.86
C ARG A 43 18.35 1.43 -2.86
N LEU A 44 17.64 1.57 -1.74
CA LEU A 44 17.47 0.49 -0.77
C LEU A 44 16.62 -0.63 -1.39
N ASP A 45 15.55 -0.29 -2.11
CA ASP A 45 14.66 -1.23 -2.77
C ASP A 45 15.41 -2.01 -3.87
N GLU A 46 16.21 -1.32 -4.68
CA GLU A 46 17.08 -1.95 -5.69
C GLU A 46 18.09 -2.92 -5.04
N THR A 47 18.64 -2.55 -3.89
CA THR A 47 19.59 -3.40 -3.14
C THR A 47 18.91 -4.63 -2.55
N LEU A 48 17.72 -4.45 -1.96
CA LEU A 48 16.89 -5.54 -1.44
C LEU A 48 16.58 -6.56 -2.54
N VAL A 49 16.15 -6.10 -3.72
CA VAL A 49 15.85 -6.98 -4.86
C VAL A 49 17.08 -7.76 -5.29
N LYS A 50 18.23 -7.09 -5.41
CA LYS A 50 19.48 -7.73 -5.82
C LYS A 50 19.96 -8.79 -4.84
N GLN A 51 20.01 -8.48 -3.54
CA GLN A 51 20.49 -9.41 -2.52
C GLN A 51 19.46 -10.54 -2.28
N GLY A 52 18.18 -10.21 -2.30
CA GLY A 52 17.10 -11.18 -2.22
C GLY A 52 17.10 -12.19 -3.37
N ALA A 53 17.36 -11.75 -4.60
CA ALA A 53 17.50 -12.64 -5.75
C ALA A 53 18.64 -13.67 -5.58
N GLN A 54 19.74 -13.29 -4.91
CA GLN A 54 20.84 -14.22 -4.61
C GLN A 54 20.41 -15.29 -3.60
N ILE A 55 19.63 -14.90 -2.57
CA ILE A 55 19.07 -15.83 -1.58
C ILE A 55 18.10 -16.80 -2.26
N VAL A 56 17.16 -16.29 -3.07
CA VAL A 56 16.20 -17.07 -3.86
C VAL A 56 16.93 -18.08 -4.74
N THR A 57 17.96 -17.63 -5.47
CA THR A 57 18.76 -18.52 -6.33
C THR A 57 19.46 -19.62 -5.52
N SER A 58 19.98 -19.30 -4.33
CA SER A 58 20.61 -20.28 -3.45
C SER A 58 19.60 -21.33 -2.96
N LEU A 59 18.40 -20.92 -2.57
CA LEU A 59 17.34 -21.82 -2.10
C LEU A 59 16.87 -22.76 -3.19
N VAL A 60 16.65 -22.25 -4.41
CA VAL A 60 16.33 -23.08 -5.57
C VAL A 60 17.44 -24.09 -5.86
N ARG A 61 18.72 -23.67 -5.80
CA ARG A 61 19.86 -24.56 -6.02
C ARG A 61 19.95 -25.67 -4.97
N SER A 62 19.57 -25.40 -3.72
CA SER A 62 19.51 -26.41 -2.65
C SER A 62 18.24 -27.26 -2.69
N GLY A 63 17.35 -27.07 -3.68
CA GLY A 63 16.09 -27.81 -3.81
C GLY A 63 14.93 -27.27 -2.96
N ASP A 64 15.11 -26.12 -2.29
CA ASP A 64 14.08 -25.48 -1.47
C ASP A 64 13.32 -24.42 -2.28
N THR A 65 12.46 -24.88 -3.19
CA THR A 65 11.65 -24.00 -4.04
C THR A 65 10.53 -23.31 -3.25
N ALA A 66 10.00 -23.95 -2.21
CA ALA A 66 8.98 -23.36 -1.35
C ALA A 66 9.55 -22.18 -0.54
N GLY A 67 10.73 -22.34 0.06
CA GLY A 67 11.43 -21.25 0.74
C GLY A 67 11.74 -20.09 -0.20
N ALA A 68 12.12 -20.37 -1.45
CA ALA A 68 12.36 -19.35 -2.47
C ALA A 68 11.11 -18.50 -2.80
N GLU A 69 9.93 -19.13 -2.88
CA GLU A 69 8.65 -18.42 -3.07
C GLU A 69 8.26 -17.58 -1.85
N VAL A 70 8.48 -18.10 -0.64
CA VAL A 70 8.26 -17.37 0.61
C VAL A 70 9.14 -16.12 0.67
N VAL A 71 10.44 -16.25 0.39
CA VAL A 71 11.37 -15.11 0.37
C VAL A 71 10.95 -14.08 -0.67
N THR A 72 10.55 -14.51 -1.87
CA THR A 72 10.09 -13.61 -2.94
C THR A 72 8.85 -12.82 -2.51
N THR A 73 7.89 -13.49 -1.86
CA THR A 73 6.69 -12.84 -1.32
C THR A 73 7.04 -11.84 -0.24
N GLN A 74 7.87 -12.25 0.72
CA GLN A 74 8.32 -11.39 1.82
C GLN A 74 9.09 -10.16 1.34
N MET A 75 9.92 -10.28 0.30
CA MET A 75 10.59 -9.13 -0.32
C MET A 75 9.61 -8.08 -0.86
N LYS A 76 8.48 -8.49 -1.44
CA LYS A 76 7.44 -7.56 -1.91
C LYS A 76 6.77 -6.85 -0.73
N GLN A 77 6.43 -7.62 0.30
CA GLN A 77 5.80 -7.11 1.52
C GLN A 77 6.67 -6.05 2.21
N ILE A 78 7.96 -6.37 2.43
CA ILE A 78 8.86 -5.44 3.13
C ILE A 78 9.16 -4.19 2.30
N ALA A 79 9.27 -4.32 0.97
CA ALA A 79 9.42 -3.17 0.07
C ALA A 79 8.19 -2.24 0.12
N ALA A 80 6.99 -2.81 0.27
CA ALA A 80 5.76 -2.06 0.49
C ALA A 80 5.66 -1.43 1.90
N GLY A 81 6.63 -1.73 2.79
CA GLY A 81 6.64 -1.26 4.17
C GLY A 81 5.78 -2.10 5.12
N GLU A 82 5.38 -3.31 4.71
CA GLU A 82 4.63 -4.23 5.57
C GLU A 82 5.56 -4.93 6.56
N ALA A 83 5.05 -5.18 7.77
CA ALA A 83 5.76 -5.98 8.76
C ALA A 83 5.75 -7.45 8.34
N ILE A 84 6.90 -8.13 8.48
CA ILE A 84 7.01 -9.57 8.31
C ILE A 84 7.20 -10.19 9.70
N PRO A 85 6.17 -10.78 10.31
CA PRO A 85 6.28 -11.32 11.67
C PRO A 85 7.21 -12.53 11.77
N ALA A 86 7.27 -13.33 10.71
CA ALA A 86 8.05 -14.56 10.63
C ALA A 86 8.89 -14.57 9.35
N PRO A 87 10.00 -13.81 9.31
CA PRO A 87 10.86 -13.78 8.14
C PRO A 87 11.51 -15.15 7.92
N HIS A 88 11.61 -15.57 6.66
CA HIS A 88 12.36 -16.77 6.30
C HIS A 88 13.80 -16.66 6.81
N SER A 89 14.32 -17.71 7.43
CA SER A 89 15.61 -17.68 8.13
C SER A 89 16.75 -17.18 7.25
N ALA A 90 16.80 -17.62 5.99
CA ALA A 90 17.81 -17.20 5.02
C ALA A 90 17.77 -15.70 4.66
N ALA A 91 16.64 -15.01 4.89
CA ALA A 91 16.46 -13.59 4.54
C ALA A 91 16.24 -12.67 5.76
N ALA A 92 16.11 -13.23 6.97
CA ALA A 92 15.78 -12.47 8.19
C ALA A 92 16.76 -11.32 8.48
N GLN A 93 18.06 -11.55 8.29
CA GLN A 93 19.06 -10.51 8.50
C GLN A 93 18.97 -9.40 7.45
N LEU A 94 18.78 -9.76 6.16
CA LEU A 94 18.58 -8.80 5.08
C LEU A 94 17.35 -7.92 5.35
N PHE A 95 16.24 -8.53 5.75
CA PHE A 95 15.01 -7.84 6.07
C PHE A 95 15.17 -6.88 7.26
N THR A 96 15.85 -7.30 8.32
CA THR A 96 16.13 -6.44 9.48
C THR A 96 16.97 -5.22 9.09
N GLN A 97 18.03 -5.43 8.31
CA GLN A 97 18.89 -4.34 7.82
C GLN A 97 18.13 -3.38 6.91
N TYR A 98 17.34 -3.92 5.98
CA TYR A 98 16.52 -3.13 5.07
C TYR A 98 15.48 -2.31 5.83
N SER A 99 14.70 -2.89 6.76
CA SER A 99 13.71 -2.16 7.56
C SER A 99 14.34 -1.02 8.36
N THR A 100 15.52 -1.25 8.93
CA THR A 100 16.26 -0.23 9.68
C THR A 100 16.66 0.92 8.75
N ALA A 101 17.32 0.61 7.63
CA ALA A 101 17.76 1.61 6.66
C ALA A 101 16.59 2.37 6.03
N ARG A 102 15.48 1.69 5.73
CA ARG A 102 14.25 2.29 5.20
C ARG A 102 13.67 3.29 6.20
N ASN A 103 13.56 2.91 7.47
CA ASN A 103 13.05 3.81 8.50
C ASN A 103 13.93 5.06 8.66
N GLU A 104 15.25 4.90 8.68
CA GLU A 104 16.18 6.05 8.72
C GLU A 104 16.05 6.96 7.49
N ALA A 105 15.91 6.38 6.29
CA ALA A 105 15.73 7.13 5.05
C ALA A 105 14.42 7.92 5.02
N LEU A 106 13.36 7.40 5.65
CA LEU A 106 12.03 8.03 5.68
C LEU A 106 11.92 9.16 6.71
N LYS A 107 12.62 9.09 7.85
CA LYS A 107 12.57 10.10 8.92
C LYS A 107 12.60 11.56 8.45
N PRO A 108 13.57 12.01 7.63
CA PRO A 108 13.61 13.41 7.21
C PRO A 108 12.41 13.80 6.32
N VAL A 109 11.92 12.87 5.50
CA VAL A 109 10.76 13.10 4.63
C VAL A 109 9.46 13.16 5.45
N GLN A 110 9.32 12.27 6.43
CA GLN A 110 8.21 12.28 7.38
C GLN A 110 8.18 13.58 8.18
N ALA A 111 9.30 13.99 8.77
CA ALA A 111 9.39 15.22 9.55
C ALA A 111 8.98 16.46 8.74
N ALA A 112 9.44 16.56 7.49
CA ALA A 112 9.08 17.67 6.60
C ALA A 112 7.57 17.70 6.27
N ALA A 113 6.97 16.54 6.01
CA ALA A 113 5.54 16.47 5.70
C ALA A 113 4.65 16.73 6.93
N LEU A 114 5.04 16.21 8.10
CA LEU A 114 4.35 16.46 9.37
C LEU A 114 4.38 17.95 9.75
N ALA A 115 5.51 18.63 9.56
CA ALA A 115 5.61 20.06 9.81
C ALA A 115 4.65 20.90 8.93
N ARG A 116 4.40 20.45 7.70
CA ARG A 116 3.42 21.09 6.80
C ARG A 116 1.99 20.84 7.27
N LEU A 117 1.66 19.62 7.71
CA LEU A 117 0.35 19.34 8.34
C LEU A 117 0.13 20.15 9.62
N ASP A 118 1.15 20.29 10.47
CA ASP A 118 1.09 21.12 11.68
C ASP A 118 0.83 22.59 11.36
N SER A 119 1.30 23.06 10.21
CA SER A 119 1.05 24.43 9.75
C SER A 119 -0.40 24.63 9.30
N LEU A 120 -1.05 23.61 8.72
CA LEU A 120 -2.47 23.65 8.37
C LEU A 120 -3.39 23.73 9.60
N LEU A 121 -2.97 23.14 10.72
CA LEU A 121 -3.72 23.21 11.98
C LEU A 121 -3.66 24.58 12.65
N LYS A 122 -2.71 25.44 12.26
CA LYS A 122 -2.46 26.75 12.88
C LYS A 122 -3.15 27.92 12.16
N VAL A 123 -3.95 27.66 11.12
CA VAL A 123 -4.58 28.73 10.32
C VAL A 123 -5.66 29.45 11.13
N ALA A 124 -5.69 30.78 11.02
CA ALA A 124 -6.66 31.64 11.71
C ALA A 124 -8.09 31.32 11.27
N GLY A 125 -8.90 30.80 12.20
CA GLY A 125 -10.26 30.30 11.96
C GLY A 125 -10.49 28.87 12.43
N GLY A 126 -9.41 28.10 12.64
CA GLY A 126 -9.48 26.68 12.99
C GLY A 126 -9.88 25.80 11.80
N ALA A 127 -9.33 24.59 11.73
CA ALA A 127 -9.80 23.60 10.77
C ALA A 127 -11.20 23.14 11.20
N ASN A 128 -12.14 23.04 10.24
CA ASN A 128 -13.43 22.41 10.51
C ASN A 128 -13.23 20.90 10.81
N LEU A 129 -14.25 20.23 11.33
CA LEU A 129 -14.15 18.82 11.76
C LEU A 129 -13.73 17.88 10.61
N GLU A 130 -14.19 18.16 9.39
CA GLU A 130 -13.89 17.39 8.18
C GLU A 130 -12.40 17.50 7.80
N ASP A 131 -11.86 18.72 7.82
CA ASP A 131 -10.44 18.99 7.56
C ASP A 131 -9.56 18.35 8.64
N LEU A 132 -9.98 18.37 9.92
CA LEU A 132 -9.28 17.68 11.00
C LEU A 132 -9.22 16.17 10.77
N GLN A 133 -10.32 15.53 10.38
CA GLN A 133 -10.34 14.10 10.08
C GLN A 133 -9.39 13.74 8.94
N VAL A 134 -9.36 14.54 7.87
CA VAL A 134 -8.46 14.33 6.73
C VAL A 134 -7.01 14.51 7.16
N ILE A 135 -6.69 15.58 7.91
CA ILE A 135 -5.33 15.85 8.43
C ILE A 135 -4.87 14.70 9.33
N THR A 136 -5.70 14.22 10.25
CA THR A 136 -5.37 13.11 11.16
C THR A 136 -5.12 11.82 10.37
N LYS A 137 -5.96 11.50 9.37
CA LYS A 137 -5.74 10.34 8.50
C LYS A 137 -4.43 10.45 7.75
N THR A 138 -4.15 11.61 7.16
CA THR A 138 -2.90 11.86 6.44
C THR A 138 -1.68 11.72 7.35
N ARG A 139 -1.75 12.25 8.58
CA ARG A 139 -0.69 12.09 9.58
C ARG A 139 -0.38 10.63 9.86
N VAL A 140 -1.41 9.81 10.13
CA VAL A 140 -1.23 8.38 10.43
C VAL A 140 -0.56 7.66 9.26
N GLU A 141 -0.91 7.96 8.01
CA GLU A 141 -0.25 7.36 6.85
C GLU A 141 1.23 7.74 6.74
N ILE A 142 1.56 9.01 6.99
CA ILE A 142 2.94 9.52 6.96
C ILE A 142 3.76 8.89 8.09
N GLU A 143 3.25 8.87 9.32
CA GLU A 143 3.91 8.28 10.49
C GLU A 143 4.13 6.77 10.30
N ALA A 144 3.18 6.07 9.69
CA ALA A 144 3.31 4.66 9.33
C ALA A 144 4.31 4.38 8.20
N GLY A 145 4.87 5.40 7.55
CA GLY A 145 5.86 5.20 6.50
C GLY A 145 5.28 4.67 5.18
N LYS A 146 4.00 4.94 4.90
CA LYS A 146 3.28 4.42 3.72
C LYS A 146 3.63 5.21 2.46
N ILE A 147 4.49 4.63 1.64
CA ILE A 147 5.02 5.27 0.42
C ILE A 147 4.16 5.01 -0.82
N THR A 148 3.40 3.92 -0.82
CA THR A 148 2.49 3.59 -1.91
C THR A 148 1.17 4.31 -1.73
N GLU A 149 0.64 4.82 -2.84
CA GLU A 149 -0.76 5.18 -2.89
C GLU A 149 -1.56 3.89 -2.72
N PRO A 150 -2.53 3.83 -1.79
CA PRO A 150 -3.50 2.75 -1.79
C PRO A 150 -4.02 2.63 -3.21
N PRO A 151 -4.16 1.42 -3.77
CA PRO A 151 -4.68 1.26 -5.11
C PRO A 151 -5.94 2.12 -5.22
N ALA A 152 -5.99 2.99 -6.23
CA ALA A 152 -7.13 3.86 -6.46
C ALA A 152 -8.31 2.96 -6.81
N VAL A 153 -9.02 2.47 -5.79
CA VAL A 153 -10.17 1.59 -5.97
C VAL A 153 -11.23 2.46 -6.63
N PRO A 154 -11.61 2.18 -7.88
CA PRO A 154 -12.67 2.92 -8.54
C PRO A 154 -13.91 2.86 -7.66
N LEU A 155 -14.56 4.00 -7.44
CA LEU A 155 -15.66 4.05 -6.49
C LEU A 155 -16.88 3.28 -6.99
N LYS A 156 -16.95 2.98 -8.30
CA LYS A 156 -18.10 2.33 -8.94
C LYS A 156 -17.67 1.09 -9.71
N TRP A 157 -18.30 -0.03 -9.40
CA TRP A 157 -18.09 -1.33 -10.02
C TRP A 157 -19.42 -1.96 -10.43
N THR A 158 -19.35 -2.97 -11.28
CA THR A 158 -20.46 -3.88 -11.60
C THR A 158 -20.05 -5.30 -11.22
N TYR A 159 -20.97 -6.04 -10.61
CA TYR A 159 -20.78 -7.43 -10.19
C TYR A 159 -21.23 -8.40 -11.28
N HIS A 160 -20.44 -9.45 -11.53
CA HIS A 160 -20.67 -10.41 -12.60
C HIS A 160 -20.45 -11.84 -12.12
N GLN A 161 -21.28 -12.76 -12.61
CA GLN A 161 -21.13 -14.19 -12.28
C GLN A 161 -19.97 -14.84 -13.03
N THR A 162 -19.76 -14.44 -14.27
CA THR A 162 -18.62 -14.81 -15.13
C THR A 162 -18.02 -13.56 -15.77
N LEU A 163 -16.80 -13.66 -16.30
CA LEU A 163 -16.13 -12.53 -16.93
C LEU A 163 -16.92 -11.94 -18.12
N THR A 164 -17.79 -12.71 -18.77
CA THR A 164 -18.57 -12.27 -19.94
C THR A 164 -20.05 -12.05 -19.64
N SER A 165 -20.52 -12.42 -18.45
CA SER A 165 -21.94 -12.24 -18.08
C SER A 165 -22.34 -10.76 -17.98
N ASN A 166 -23.64 -10.52 -18.12
CA ASN A 166 -24.24 -9.22 -17.83
C ASN A 166 -24.00 -8.81 -16.36
N SER A 167 -24.10 -7.51 -16.07
CA SER A 167 -24.06 -7.03 -14.69
C SER A 167 -25.24 -7.61 -13.92
N ALA A 168 -24.94 -8.22 -12.78
CA ALA A 168 -25.94 -8.74 -11.84
C ALA A 168 -26.19 -7.76 -10.67
N ALA A 169 -25.27 -6.84 -10.40
CA ALA A 169 -25.46 -5.80 -9.39
C ALA A 169 -24.52 -4.61 -9.63
N ASP A 170 -24.93 -3.44 -9.17
CA ASP A 170 -24.04 -2.28 -9.05
C ASP A 170 -23.36 -2.30 -7.69
N ILE A 171 -22.07 -1.98 -7.67
CA ILE A 171 -21.28 -1.88 -6.45
C ILE A 171 -20.74 -0.45 -6.33
N LEU A 172 -20.86 0.12 -5.15
CA LEU A 172 -20.27 1.39 -4.77
C LEU A 172 -19.31 1.16 -3.59
N MET A 173 -18.06 1.58 -3.77
CA MET A 173 -17.03 1.56 -2.74
C MET A 173 -16.71 3.00 -2.37
N LYS A 174 -17.06 3.42 -1.16
CA LYS A 174 -16.90 4.80 -0.70
C LYS A 174 -15.52 4.99 -0.05
N PRO A 175 -14.87 6.17 -0.15
CA PRO A 175 -13.53 6.39 0.40
C PRO A 175 -13.42 6.27 1.93
N ASP A 176 -14.55 6.33 2.63
CA ASP A 176 -14.71 6.17 4.07
C ASP A 176 -14.71 4.68 4.52
N GLY A 177 -14.57 3.74 3.58
CA GLY A 177 -14.56 2.31 3.86
C GLY A 177 -15.95 1.67 3.84
N VAL A 178 -17.00 2.39 3.42
CA VAL A 178 -18.34 1.82 3.26
C VAL A 178 -18.47 1.14 1.89
N PHE A 179 -18.98 -0.09 1.90
CA PHE A 179 -19.35 -0.86 0.71
C PHE A 179 -20.87 -0.89 0.56
N GLU A 180 -21.35 -0.77 -0.67
CA GLU A 180 -22.76 -0.87 -1.02
C GLU A 180 -22.90 -1.72 -2.29
N ILE A 181 -23.82 -2.68 -2.27
CA ILE A 181 -24.19 -3.50 -3.44
C ILE A 181 -25.69 -3.46 -3.65
N ASN A 182 -26.12 -3.23 -4.89
CA ASN A 182 -27.53 -3.19 -5.27
C ASN A 182 -27.78 -4.14 -6.43
N ASP A 183 -28.48 -5.24 -6.15
CA ASP A 183 -28.86 -6.30 -7.10
C ASP A 183 -30.30 -6.17 -7.61
N GLY A 184 -30.98 -5.05 -7.34
CA GLY A 184 -32.38 -4.82 -7.66
C GLY A 184 -33.36 -5.22 -6.54
N SER A 185 -32.90 -5.92 -5.50
CA SER A 185 -33.71 -6.27 -4.32
C SER A 185 -33.63 -5.23 -3.19
N GLY A 186 -32.78 -4.21 -3.37
CA GLY A 186 -32.47 -3.17 -2.38
C GLY A 186 -30.97 -3.10 -2.06
N PRO A 187 -30.46 -1.97 -1.56
CA PRO A 187 -29.05 -1.81 -1.24
C PRO A 187 -28.68 -2.64 0.00
N GLN A 188 -27.62 -3.42 -0.12
CA GLN A 188 -26.96 -4.09 0.99
C GLN A 188 -25.64 -3.39 1.29
N PHE A 189 -25.29 -3.31 2.57
CA PHE A 189 -24.13 -2.56 3.03
C PHE A 189 -23.10 -3.47 3.69
N GLY A 190 -21.84 -3.05 3.60
CA GLY A 190 -20.71 -3.68 4.25
C GLY A 190 -19.57 -2.69 4.47
N LYS A 191 -18.42 -3.21 4.84
CA LYS A 191 -17.17 -2.47 4.93
C LYS A 191 -16.21 -2.95 3.87
N TRP A 192 -15.29 -2.10 3.46
CA TRP A 192 -14.16 -2.53 2.64
C TRP A 192 -12.87 -1.88 3.10
N GLN A 193 -11.76 -2.56 2.81
CA GLN A 193 -10.42 -2.07 3.06
C GLN A 193 -9.47 -2.52 1.95
N ALA A 194 -8.56 -1.65 1.56
CA ALA A 194 -7.49 -2.02 0.63
C ALA A 194 -6.59 -3.09 1.25
N LYS A 195 -6.17 -4.09 0.46
CA LYS A 195 -5.35 -5.21 0.93
C LYS A 195 -4.47 -5.73 -0.22
N GLY A 196 -3.16 -5.52 -0.12
CA GLY A 196 -2.20 -5.88 -1.18
C GLY A 196 -2.60 -5.31 -2.55
N ASP A 197 -2.61 -6.16 -3.57
CA ASP A 197 -2.98 -5.81 -4.95
C ASP A 197 -4.51 -5.75 -5.19
N GLY A 198 -5.30 -5.53 -4.14
CA GLY A 198 -6.75 -5.46 -4.23
C GLY A 198 -7.38 -4.96 -2.95
N PHE A 199 -8.47 -5.60 -2.54
CA PHE A 199 -9.23 -5.18 -1.36
C PHE A 199 -10.02 -6.34 -0.76
N GLU A 200 -10.43 -6.16 0.48
CA GLU A 200 -11.31 -7.04 1.21
C GLU A 200 -12.65 -6.33 1.42
N ILE A 201 -13.76 -7.05 1.19
CA ILE A 201 -15.12 -6.58 1.49
C ILE A 201 -15.69 -7.48 2.57
N GLU A 202 -16.17 -6.88 3.64
CA GLU A 202 -16.84 -7.54 4.75
C GLU A 202 -18.33 -7.18 4.73
N MET A 203 -19.17 -8.21 4.62
CA MET A 203 -20.62 -8.13 4.81
C MET A 203 -21.01 -9.08 5.94
N ASP A 204 -22.21 -8.92 6.50
CA ASP A 204 -22.68 -9.61 7.71
C ASP A 204 -22.29 -11.10 7.83
N LYS A 205 -22.36 -11.86 6.73
CA LYS A 205 -22.02 -13.30 6.72
C LYS A 205 -20.84 -13.69 5.83
N TYR A 206 -20.20 -12.73 5.17
CA TYR A 206 -19.22 -13.03 4.13
C TYR A 206 -18.05 -12.05 4.14
N VAL A 207 -16.84 -12.61 4.01
CA VAL A 207 -15.64 -11.85 3.70
C VAL A 207 -15.21 -12.21 2.29
N TRP A 208 -15.14 -11.22 1.41
CA TRP A 208 -14.71 -11.38 0.02
C TRP A 208 -13.31 -10.81 -0.14
N GLN A 209 -12.38 -11.68 -0.54
CA GLN A 209 -11.06 -11.24 -0.97
C GLN A 209 -11.10 -10.96 -2.46
N VAL A 210 -10.71 -9.74 -2.83
CA VAL A 210 -10.71 -9.27 -4.20
C VAL A 210 -9.28 -8.96 -4.62
N THR A 211 -8.83 -9.58 -5.69
CA THR A 211 -7.58 -9.24 -6.38
C THR A 211 -7.89 -8.42 -7.61
N VAL A 212 -7.24 -7.28 -7.80
CA VAL A 212 -7.52 -6.37 -8.92
C VAL A 212 -6.38 -6.46 -9.93
N VAL A 213 -6.72 -6.84 -11.17
CA VAL A 213 -5.78 -6.87 -12.30
C VAL A 213 -6.45 -6.17 -13.47
N ASP A 214 -5.79 -5.17 -14.05
CA ASP A 214 -6.25 -4.43 -15.25
C ASP A 214 -7.69 -3.88 -15.16
N GLY A 215 -8.12 -3.45 -13.97
CA GLY A 215 -9.47 -2.93 -13.75
C GLY A 215 -10.56 -4.01 -13.65
N VAL A 216 -10.16 -5.27 -13.44
CA VAL A 216 -11.05 -6.38 -13.11
C VAL A 216 -10.72 -6.89 -11.72
N GLY A 217 -11.70 -6.83 -10.81
CA GLY A 217 -11.62 -7.47 -9.50
C GLY A 217 -12.05 -8.93 -9.60
N THR A 218 -11.23 -9.87 -9.14
CA THR A 218 -11.59 -11.28 -9.04
C THR A 218 -11.91 -11.61 -7.59
N ILE A 219 -13.13 -12.08 -7.34
CA ILE A 219 -13.61 -12.50 -6.02
C ILE A 219 -13.58 -14.03 -5.96
N LYS A 220 -12.86 -14.58 -4.98
CA LYS A 220 -12.96 -16.03 -4.66
C LYS A 220 -14.04 -16.24 -3.61
N ARG A 221 -15.08 -17.01 -3.95
CA ARG A 221 -16.13 -17.45 -3.00
C ARG A 221 -16.14 -18.98 -2.92
N GLU A 222 -16.72 -19.51 -1.84
CA GLU A 222 -16.96 -20.96 -1.69
C GLU A 222 -17.81 -21.53 -2.83
N VAL A 223 -18.76 -20.74 -3.33
CA VAL A 223 -19.66 -21.08 -4.45
C VAL A 223 -19.06 -20.79 -5.84
N GLY A 224 -17.75 -20.57 -5.91
CA GLY A 224 -17.00 -20.31 -7.14
C GLY A 224 -16.52 -18.87 -7.31
N THR A 225 -15.82 -18.63 -8.42
CA THR A 225 -15.22 -17.32 -8.73
C THR A 225 -16.27 -16.35 -9.27
N ARG A 226 -16.17 -15.09 -8.85
CA ARG A 226 -17.00 -13.96 -9.30
C ARG A 226 -16.12 -12.79 -9.71
N TYR A 227 -16.69 -11.84 -10.45
CA TYR A 227 -15.93 -10.76 -11.05
C TYR A 227 -16.56 -9.40 -10.76
N MET A 228 -15.72 -8.40 -10.58
CA MET A 228 -16.07 -6.99 -10.52
C MET A 228 -15.41 -6.27 -11.70
N LYS A 229 -16.16 -5.41 -12.38
CA LYS A 229 -15.62 -4.55 -13.45
C LYS A 229 -15.87 -3.09 -13.15
N VAL A 230 -14.92 -2.22 -13.48
CA VAL A 230 -15.07 -0.78 -13.26
C VAL A 230 -16.23 -0.24 -14.10
N LYS A 231 -17.23 0.36 -13.44
CA LYS A 231 -18.38 0.95 -14.12
C LYS A 231 -17.91 2.19 -14.87
N GLY A 232 -18.05 2.20 -16.20
CA GLY A 232 -17.61 3.29 -17.07
C GLY A 232 -16.30 3.04 -17.84
N LYS A 233 -15.64 1.90 -17.68
CA LYS A 233 -14.65 1.38 -18.65
C LYS A 233 -15.32 0.33 -19.56
N GLY A 234 -16.35 0.76 -20.27
CA GLY A 234 -16.77 0.12 -21.52
C GLY A 234 -16.06 0.84 -22.66
N ARG A 235 -15.60 0.10 -23.67
CA ARG A 235 -15.17 0.69 -24.95
C ARG A 235 -16.17 1.71 -25.48
#